data_AF-A0A947UIB4-F1
#
_entry.id   AF-A0A947UIB4-F1
#
_cell.length_a   1.000
_cell.length_b   1.000
_cell.length_c   1.000
_cell.angle_alpha   90.00
_cell.angle_beta   90.00
_cell.angle_gamma   90.00
#
_symmetry.space_group_name_H-M   'P 1'
#
loop_
_entity.id
_entity.type
_entity.pdbx_description
1 polymer ?
#
loop_
_entity_poly.entity_id
_entity_poly.type
_entity_poly.pdbx_seq_one_letter_code
_entity_poly.pdbx_strand_id
1 'polypeptide(L)'
;MTMEKKLEMAQLLARFKLQVKRSLGESVDLESLVRNPAYARQRLAEIEEAADDESLLVMVLRLRDHVLPVEVPPVVVMPDPPAAAEPGRQETRNYLMGARAW
;
A
#
# COMPACT_ATOMS: atom_id res chain seq x y z
N MET A 1 -3.83 -20.60 7.26
CA MET A 1 -5.16 -20.03 6.91
C MET A 1 -6.23 -20.85 7.61
N THR A 2 -6.76 -20.39 8.74
CA THR A 2 -7.81 -21.09 9.51
C THR A 2 -9.11 -21.17 8.70
N MET A 3 -9.99 -22.15 8.98
CA MET A 3 -11.25 -22.36 8.25
C MET A 3 -12.15 -21.10 8.21
N GLU A 4 -12.18 -20.36 9.33
CA GLU A 4 -12.91 -19.08 9.44
C GLU A 4 -12.45 -18.07 8.39
N LYS A 5 -11.13 -17.91 8.23
CA LYS A 5 -10.54 -16.97 7.26
C LYS A 5 -10.88 -17.32 5.80
N LYS A 6 -11.08 -18.61 5.49
CA LYS A 6 -11.54 -19.05 4.16
C LYS A 6 -13.01 -18.69 3.92
N LEU A 7 -13.85 -18.83 4.95
CA LEU A 7 -15.27 -18.46 4.87
C LEU A 7 -15.44 -16.95 4.71
N GLU A 8 -14.70 -16.17 5.50
CA GLU A 8 -14.70 -14.70 5.42
C GLU A 8 -14.27 -14.22 4.02
N MET A 9 -13.22 -14.82 3.46
CA MET A 9 -12.77 -14.52 2.10
C MET A 9 -13.85 -14.85 1.06
N ALA A 10 -14.50 -16.02 1.18
CA ALA A 10 -15.56 -16.42 0.27
C ALA A 10 -16.77 -15.48 0.33
N GLN A 11 -17.15 -15.04 1.54
CA GLN A 11 -18.22 -14.06 1.73
C GLN A 11 -17.87 -12.70 1.12
N LEU A 12 -16.62 -12.26 1.28
CA LEU A 12 -16.12 -11.00 0.71
C LEU A 12 -16.17 -11.05 -0.82
N LEU A 13 -15.66 -12.13 -1.43
CA LEU A 13 -15.71 -12.36 -2.88
C LEU A 13 -17.15 -12.40 -3.42
N ALA A 14 -18.06 -13.06 -2.70
CA ALA A 14 -19.47 -13.13 -3.07
C ALA A 14 -20.13 -11.75 -3.02
N ARG A 15 -19.90 -10.97 -1.96
CA ARG A 15 -20.44 -9.61 -1.82
C ARG A 15 -19.92 -8.71 -2.93
N PHE A 16 -18.63 -8.76 -3.22
CA PHE A 16 -18.04 -8.00 -4.32
C PHE A 16 -18.69 -8.32 -5.66
N LYS A 17 -18.80 -9.61 -6.02
CA LYS A 17 -19.45 -10.01 -7.27
C LYS A 17 -20.89 -9.52 -7.38
N LEU A 18 -21.65 -9.56 -6.28
CA LEU A 18 -23.02 -9.05 -6.26
C LEU A 18 -23.07 -7.52 -6.43
N GLN A 19 -22.13 -6.79 -5.83
CA GLN A 19 -22.07 -5.34 -5.93
C GLN A 19 -21.68 -4.89 -7.33
N VAL A 20 -20.66 -5.50 -7.93
CA VAL A 20 -20.28 -5.28 -9.33
C VAL A 20 -21.46 -5.56 -10.26
N LYS A 21 -22.18 -6.66 -10.06
CA LYS A 21 -23.35 -6.99 -10.88
C LYS A 21 -24.48 -5.98 -10.75
N ARG A 22 -24.66 -5.37 -9.57
CA ARG A 22 -25.71 -4.36 -9.33
C ARG A 22 -25.35 -2.99 -9.86
N SER A 23 -24.08 -2.57 -9.69
CA SER A 23 -23.64 -1.23 -10.08
C SER A 23 -23.26 -1.14 -11.56
N LEU A 24 -22.57 -2.16 -12.08
CA LEU A 24 -21.98 -2.15 -13.43
C LEU A 24 -22.72 -3.06 -14.42
N GLY A 25 -23.59 -3.95 -13.93
CA GLY A 25 -24.25 -4.96 -14.77
C GLY A 25 -23.33 -6.09 -15.23
N GLU A 26 -22.06 -6.08 -14.81
CA GLU A 26 -21.05 -7.06 -15.22
C GLU A 26 -20.96 -8.24 -14.26
N SER A 27 -20.42 -9.36 -14.76
CA SER A 27 -20.15 -10.54 -13.95
C SER A 27 -18.66 -10.79 -13.83
N VAL A 28 -18.19 -11.04 -12.60
CA VAL A 28 -16.79 -11.37 -12.31
C VAL A 28 -16.64 -12.88 -12.12
N ASP A 29 -15.60 -13.45 -12.71
CA ASP A 29 -15.20 -14.82 -12.46
C ASP A 29 -14.34 -14.91 -11.20
N LEU A 30 -14.88 -15.52 -10.14
CA LEU A 30 -14.22 -15.55 -8.82
C LEU A 30 -13.05 -16.53 -8.78
N GLU A 31 -13.11 -17.62 -9.55
CA GLU A 31 -12.04 -18.60 -9.59
C GLU A 31 -10.79 -17.99 -10.22
N SER A 32 -10.95 -17.33 -11.37
CA SER A 32 -9.88 -16.63 -12.07
C SER A 32 -9.36 -15.44 -11.26
N LEU A 33 -10.25 -14.73 -10.54
CA LEU A 33 -9.85 -13.64 -9.65
C LEU A 33 -8.87 -14.11 -8.57
N VAL A 34 -9.11 -15.28 -7.98
CA VAL A 34 -8.25 -15.80 -6.90
C VAL A 34 -7.00 -16.50 -7.43
N ARG A 35 -7.10 -17.22 -8.56
CA ARG A 35 -6.01 -18.06 -9.07
C ARG A 35 -5.05 -17.33 -10.00
N ASN A 36 -5.49 -16.26 -10.66
CA ASN A 36 -4.69 -15.56 -11.67
C ASN A 36 -4.48 -14.08 -11.28
N PRO A 37 -3.29 -13.71 -10.78
CA PRO A 37 -3.02 -12.35 -10.35
C PRO A 37 -3.00 -11.34 -11.51
N ALA A 38 -2.67 -11.77 -12.73
CA ALA A 38 -2.72 -10.89 -13.89
C ALA A 38 -4.17 -10.53 -14.25
N TYR A 39 -5.06 -11.54 -14.25
CA TYR A 39 -6.50 -11.33 -14.44
C TYR A 39 -7.10 -10.47 -13.33
N ALA A 40 -6.73 -10.73 -12.07
CA ALA A 40 -7.19 -9.93 -10.94
C ALA A 40 -6.82 -8.46 -11.08
N ARG A 41 -5.55 -8.16 -11.41
CA ARG A 41 -5.09 -6.78 -11.60
C ARG A 41 -5.87 -6.07 -12.71
N GLN A 42 -6.07 -6.74 -13.84
CA GLN A 42 -6.77 -6.16 -14.98
C GLN A 42 -8.24 -5.90 -14.65
N ARG A 43 -8.99 -6.92 -14.20
CA ARG A 43 -10.42 -6.73 -13.91
C ARG A 43 -10.67 -5.78 -12.75
N LEU A 44 -9.83 -5.79 -11.71
CA LEU A 44 -9.98 -4.83 -10.61
C LEU A 44 -9.74 -3.40 -11.09
N ALA A 45 -8.78 -3.16 -12.00
CA ALA A 45 -8.56 -1.83 -12.58
C ALA A 45 -9.72 -1.39 -13.48
N GLU A 46 -10.27 -2.28 -14.30
CA GLU A 46 -11.43 -1.97 -15.15
C GLU A 46 -12.67 -1.66 -14.30
N ILE A 47 -12.89 -2.41 -13.22
CA ILE A 47 -14.00 -2.16 -12.28
C ILE A 47 -13.78 -0.86 -11.50
N GLU A 48 -12.55 -0.55 -11.11
CA GLU A 48 -12.19 0.70 -10.43
C GLU A 48 -12.50 1.92 -11.30
N GLU A 49 -12.13 1.87 -12.59
CA GLU A 49 -12.38 2.97 -13.54
C GLU A 49 -13.88 3.15 -13.83
N ALA A 50 -14.65 2.06 -13.88
CA ALA A 50 -16.07 2.12 -14.18
C ALA A 50 -16.96 2.39 -12.93
N ALA A 51 -16.43 2.20 -11.73
CA ALA A 51 -17.19 2.33 -10.49
C ALA A 51 -17.38 3.80 -10.08
N ASP A 52 -18.64 4.20 -9.94
CA ASP A 52 -19.03 5.54 -9.44
C ASP A 52 -19.39 5.51 -7.93
N ASP A 53 -19.49 4.32 -7.33
CA ASP A 53 -19.90 4.10 -5.94
C ASP A 53 -18.70 3.94 -5.00
N GLU A 54 -18.61 4.80 -3.98
CA GLU A 54 -17.52 4.77 -2.98
C GLU A 54 -17.40 3.40 -2.30
N SER A 55 -18.54 2.78 -1.93
CA SER A 55 -18.55 1.47 -1.28
C SER A 55 -17.93 0.39 -2.16
N LEU A 56 -18.17 0.45 -3.49
CA LEU A 56 -17.56 -0.46 -4.46
C LEU A 56 -16.05 -0.24 -4.58
N LEU A 57 -15.61 1.02 -4.64
CA LEU A 57 -14.19 1.37 -4.68
C LEU A 57 -13.44 0.89 -3.43
N VAL A 58 -14.02 1.07 -2.23
CA VAL A 58 -13.45 0.55 -0.98
C VAL A 58 -13.34 -0.98 -1.02
N MET A 59 -14.35 -1.67 -1.58
CA MET A 59 -14.33 -3.13 -1.74
C MET A 59 -13.23 -3.60 -2.70
N VAL A 60 -13.02 -2.89 -3.80
CA VAL A 60 -11.93 -3.15 -4.78
C VAL A 60 -10.57 -3.06 -4.09
N LEU A 61 -10.34 -2.00 -3.31
CA LEU A 61 -9.07 -1.81 -2.60
C LEU A 61 -8.80 -2.94 -1.59
N ARG A 62 -9.81 -3.36 -0.81
CA ARG A 62 -9.69 -4.50 0.10
C ARG A 62 -9.38 -5.81 -0.63
N LEU A 63 -10.01 -6.05 -1.77
CA LEU A 63 -9.75 -7.26 -2.57
C LEU A 63 -8.36 -7.24 -3.18
N ARG A 64 -7.88 -6.07 -3.60
CA ARG A 64 -6.53 -5.90 -4.13
C ARG A 64 -5.50 -6.33 -3.11
N ASP A 65 -5.61 -5.88 -1.86
CA ASP A 65 -4.72 -6.27 -0.76
C ASP A 65 -4.70 -7.78 -0.51
N HIS A 66 -5.87 -8.43 -0.60
CA HIS A 66 -6.01 -9.86 -0.36
C HIS A 66 -5.55 -10.77 -1.50
N VAL A 67 -5.76 -10.35 -2.75
CA VAL A 67 -5.53 -11.19 -3.94
C VAL A 67 -4.17 -10.89 -4.57
N LEU A 68 -3.72 -9.65 -4.48
CA LEU A 68 -2.41 -9.19 -4.91
C LEU A 68 -1.65 -8.79 -3.66
N PRO A 69 -1.10 -9.75 -2.90
CA PRO A 69 -0.15 -9.39 -1.87
C PRO A 69 0.96 -8.62 -2.58
N VAL A 70 0.96 -7.31 -2.38
CA VAL A 70 2.13 -6.50 -2.67
C VAL A 70 3.17 -7.10 -1.74
N GLU A 71 4.14 -7.80 -2.31
CA GLU A 71 5.45 -7.90 -1.68
C GLU A 71 5.88 -6.46 -1.49
N VAL A 72 5.51 -5.89 -0.35
CA VAL A 72 6.18 -4.75 0.20
C VAL A 72 7.62 -5.22 0.27
N PRO A 73 8.53 -4.69 -0.58
CA PRO A 73 9.93 -4.91 -0.29
C PRO A 73 10.09 -4.51 1.17
N PRO A 74 10.75 -5.33 2.01
CA PRO A 74 10.95 -4.95 3.39
C PRO A 74 11.51 -3.54 3.35
N VAL A 75 10.75 -2.59 3.88
CA VAL A 75 11.29 -1.26 4.14
C VAL A 75 12.46 -1.57 5.03
N VAL A 76 13.66 -1.53 4.45
CA VAL A 76 14.90 -1.61 5.19
C VAL A 76 14.84 -0.33 5.99
N VAL A 77 14.29 -0.43 7.20
CA VAL A 77 14.42 0.59 8.22
C VAL A 77 15.90 0.53 8.55
N MET A 78 16.69 1.23 7.75
CA MET A 78 18.05 1.56 8.12
C MET A 78 17.89 2.26 9.47
N PRO A 79 18.52 1.76 10.54
CA PRO A 79 18.35 2.37 11.85
C PRO A 79 18.78 3.83 11.71
N ASP A 80 17.83 4.72 11.99
CA ASP A 80 18.10 6.14 12.16
C ASP A 80 19.24 6.24 13.18
N PRO A 81 20.41 6.81 12.83
CA PRO A 81 21.43 7.09 13.83
C PRO A 81 20.79 8.02 14.86
N PRO A 82 20.97 7.81 16.17
CA PRO A 82 20.21 8.53 17.17
C PRO A 82 20.44 10.03 17.03
N ALA A 83 19.42 10.73 16.52
CA ALA A 83 19.29 12.17 16.63
C ALA A 83 18.99 12.49 18.11
N ALA A 84 20.06 12.66 18.90
CA ALA A 84 19.97 13.35 20.17
C ALA A 84 19.80 14.86 19.91
N ALA A 85 18.80 15.41 20.59
CA ALA A 85 18.37 16.79 20.53
C ALA A 85 19.43 17.81 20.99
N GLU A 86 19.68 18.80 20.12
CA GLU A 86 19.80 20.25 20.38
C GLU A 86 20.92 20.77 21.36
N PRO A 87 21.04 22.09 21.58
CA PRO A 87 21.73 23.06 20.73
C PRO A 87 22.91 23.72 21.48
N GLY A 88 24.08 23.86 20.84
CA GLY A 88 25.28 24.34 21.53
C GLY A 88 26.18 25.21 20.67
N ARG A 89 25.88 26.52 20.67
CA ARG A 89 26.84 27.63 20.73
C ARG A 89 28.16 27.42 19.95
N GLN A 90 28.26 28.04 18.78
CA GLN A 90 29.53 28.26 18.08
C GLN A 90 30.53 28.95 19.02
N GLU A 91 31.43 28.17 19.60
CA GLU A 91 32.45 28.63 20.53
C GLU A 91 33.71 28.99 19.72
N THR A 92 33.98 30.30 19.73
CA THR A 92 35.32 30.89 19.88
C THR A 92 36.33 30.72 18.74
N ARG A 93 36.33 31.74 17.88
CA ARG A 93 37.50 32.56 17.45
C ARG A 93 38.82 31.81 17.29
N ASN A 94 39.08 31.43 16.05
CA ASN A 94 40.38 30.98 15.57
C ASN A 94 41.33 32.20 15.44
N TYR A 95 42.14 32.47 16.47
CA TYR A 95 43.31 33.36 16.37
C TYR A 95 44.55 32.50 16.18
N LEU A 96 44.98 32.32 14.93
CA LEU A 96 46.32 31.85 14.59
C LEU A 96 46.85 32.66 13.40
N MET A 97 47.75 33.58 13.76
CA MET A 97 48.93 33.99 12.98
C MET A 97 48.77 34.93 11.78
N GLY A 98 48.50 36.19 12.08
CA GLY A 98 49.08 37.31 11.34
C GLY A 98 50.22 37.92 12.15
N ALA A 99 51.43 37.36 12.05
CA ALA A 99 52.66 38.01 12.52
C ALA A 99 53.91 37.37 11.91
N ARG A 100 54.33 37.88 10.75
CA ARG A 100 55.76 37.96 10.45
C ARG A 100 56.03 39.20 9.60
N ALA A 101 56.55 40.21 10.28
CA ALA A 101 57.25 41.32 9.68
C ALA A 101 58.55 40.79 9.03
N TRP A 102 58.84 41.25 7.81
CA TRP A 102 60.08 41.88 7.35
C TRP A 102 59.88 42.33 5.90
#